data_AF-A0A090TDU2-F1
#
_entry.id   AF-A0A090TDU2-F1
#
_cell.length_a   1.000
_cell.length_b   1.000
_cell.length_c   1.000
_cell.angle_alpha   90.00
_cell.angle_beta   90.00
_cell.angle_gamma   90.00
#
_symmetry.space_group_name_H-M   'P 1'
#
loop_
_entity.id
_entity.type
_entity.pdbx_description
1 polymer ?
#
loop_
_entity_poly.entity_id
_entity_poly.type
_entity_poly.pdbx_seq_one_letter_code
_entity_poly.pdbx_strand_id
1 'polypeptide(L)'
;MPPDELHDGQARFEEGYEVKVLTVSAPWLTQFSMNNSSGGLGFHSPIVREPGLFRSLLETHQTLSTNQVSALALDCIPLDSFQNILDRHGKPLSTETHAIGTQSLKLVRDYVMAYLDQAIRLEQLAKLCDLSPRQFHRQFKLATGMSPHAWLTRLRLEKSMALMKAGKSAVQVALQTGFYDQAHFSKAFRNVYGVSPSNIN
;
A
#
# COMPACT_ATOMS: atom_id res chain seq x y z
N MET A 1 19.89 -7.76 -5.34
CA MET A 1 19.78 -6.29 -5.18
C MET A 1 18.31 -5.93 -5.23
N PRO A 2 17.81 -5.07 -4.33
CA PRO A 2 16.45 -4.55 -4.43
C PRO A 2 16.29 -3.89 -5.81
N PRO A 3 15.16 -4.12 -6.51
CA PRO A 3 14.95 -3.52 -7.84
C PRO A 3 14.84 -1.98 -7.81
N ASP A 4 14.68 -1.38 -6.62
CA ASP A 4 14.37 0.04 -6.43
C ASP A 4 15.59 0.91 -6.02
N GLU A 5 16.81 0.35 -5.92
CA GLU A 5 18.02 1.11 -5.60
C GLU A 5 18.87 1.37 -6.86
N LEU A 6 19.32 2.63 -7.03
CA LEU A 6 20.26 3.04 -8.08
C LEU A 6 21.62 2.40 -7.79
N HIS A 7 22.07 1.50 -8.66
CA HIS A 7 23.35 0.82 -8.57
C HIS A 7 24.14 1.05 -9.86
N ASP A 8 25.41 1.46 -9.73
CA ASP A 8 26.34 1.71 -10.83
C ASP A 8 26.97 0.42 -11.40
N GLY A 9 26.69 -0.73 -10.77
CA GLY A 9 27.20 -2.04 -11.16
C GLY A 9 28.71 -2.23 -10.95
N GLN A 10 29.39 -1.26 -10.32
CA GLN A 10 30.85 -1.30 -10.19
C GLN A 10 31.31 -2.22 -9.07
N ALA A 11 32.38 -2.96 -9.34
CA ALA A 11 33.05 -3.78 -8.35
C ALA A 11 33.72 -2.90 -7.29
N ARG A 12 33.61 -3.28 -6.02
CA ARG A 12 34.34 -2.61 -4.93
C ARG A 12 35.85 -2.89 -4.96
N PHE A 13 36.26 -3.99 -5.61
CA PHE A 13 37.65 -4.44 -5.69
C PHE A 13 38.07 -4.56 -7.15
N GLU A 14 39.36 -4.33 -7.43
CA GLU A 14 39.93 -4.42 -8.79
C GLU A 14 39.82 -5.84 -9.37
N GLU A 15 39.71 -6.85 -8.52
CA GLU A 15 39.55 -8.27 -8.89
C GLU A 15 38.13 -8.60 -9.42
N GLY A 16 37.19 -7.67 -9.35
CA GLY A 16 35.82 -7.85 -9.81
C GLY A 16 34.90 -8.55 -8.79
N TYR A 17 33.76 -9.04 -9.27
CA TYR A 17 32.83 -9.87 -8.49
C TYR A 17 32.07 -10.84 -9.40
N GLU A 18 31.59 -11.94 -8.81
CA GLU A 18 30.69 -12.88 -9.46
C GLU A 18 29.35 -12.91 -8.70
N VAL A 19 28.23 -12.96 -9.44
CA VAL A 19 26.89 -13.08 -8.87
C VAL A 19 26.26 -14.38 -9.33
N LYS A 20 25.79 -15.18 -8.38
CA LYS A 20 24.93 -16.33 -8.62
C LYS A 20 23.49 -15.95 -8.25
N VAL A 21 22.56 -16.17 -9.17
CA VAL A 21 21.16 -15.78 -9.01
C VAL A 21 20.30 -17.04 -8.94
N LEU A 22 19.58 -17.21 -7.84
CA LEU A 22 18.52 -18.21 -7.69
C LEU A 22 17.18 -17.48 -7.74
N THR A 23 16.36 -17.79 -8.73
CA THR A 23 14.99 -17.28 -8.86
C THR A 23 13.99 -18.35 -8.47
N VAL A 24 13.10 -18.02 -7.54
CA VAL A 24 12.00 -18.87 -7.10
C VAL A 24 10.67 -18.28 -7.53
N SER A 25 9.75 -19.14 -7.97
CA SER A 25 8.41 -18.69 -8.34
C SER A 25 7.58 -18.44 -7.09
N ALA A 26 6.63 -17.48 -7.17
CA ALA A 26 5.72 -17.21 -6.06
C ALA A 26 4.91 -18.46 -5.62
N PRO A 27 4.37 -19.31 -6.53
CA PRO A 27 3.65 -20.53 -6.14
C PRO A 27 4.52 -21.56 -5.41
N TRP A 28 5.81 -21.63 -5.71
CA TRP A 28 6.73 -22.51 -5.00
C TRP A 28 7.01 -21.99 -3.59
N LEU A 29 7.23 -20.68 -3.45
CA LEU A 29 7.47 -20.03 -2.16
C LEU A 29 6.29 -20.20 -1.18
N THR A 30 5.05 -20.27 -1.69
CA THR A 30 3.87 -20.47 -0.84
C THR A 30 3.82 -21.82 -0.12
N GLN A 31 4.58 -22.83 -0.58
CA GLN A 31 4.65 -24.15 0.05
C GLN A 31 5.30 -24.11 1.45
N PHE A 32 6.09 -23.08 1.74
CA PHE A 32 6.76 -22.89 3.03
C PHE A 32 5.97 -22.00 4.00
N SER A 33 4.79 -21.51 3.61
CA SER A 33 3.94 -20.71 4.49
C SER A 33 3.31 -21.60 5.57
N MET A 34 4.05 -21.89 6.63
CA MET A 34 3.66 -22.86 7.67
C MET A 34 2.58 -22.39 8.64
N ASN A 35 2.00 -21.21 8.46
CA ASN A 35 0.86 -20.78 9.27
C ASN A 35 -0.16 -20.10 8.38
N ASN A 36 -1.44 -20.25 8.70
CA ASN A 36 -2.66 -19.69 8.07
C ASN A 36 -2.69 -18.15 7.89
N SER A 37 -1.53 -17.50 7.82
CA SER A 37 -1.34 -16.13 7.36
C SER A 37 -1.69 -16.06 5.88
N SER A 38 -2.87 -15.52 5.58
CA SER A 38 -3.33 -15.25 4.22
C SER A 38 -2.49 -14.18 3.49
N GLY A 39 -1.52 -13.59 4.17
CA GLY A 39 -0.52 -12.69 3.61
C GLY A 39 0.79 -13.43 3.48
N GLY A 40 1.40 -13.37 2.29
CA GLY A 40 2.52 -14.23 1.88
C GLY A 40 3.79 -14.14 2.72
N LEU A 41 4.91 -14.55 2.16
CA LEU A 41 6.18 -14.63 2.87
C LEU A 41 7.11 -13.47 2.50
N GLY A 42 7.63 -12.76 3.50
CA GLY A 42 8.59 -11.68 3.32
C GLY A 42 9.89 -11.95 4.09
N PHE A 43 10.82 -11.01 4.04
CA PHE A 43 12.11 -11.09 4.75
C PHE A 43 12.29 -9.93 5.71
N HIS A 44 13.01 -10.17 6.81
CA HIS A 44 13.35 -9.12 7.78
C HIS A 44 14.33 -8.08 7.23
N SER A 45 15.25 -8.51 6.36
CA SER A 45 16.27 -7.67 5.73
C SER A 45 16.45 -8.04 4.25
N PRO A 46 16.63 -7.07 3.34
CA PRO A 46 16.93 -7.34 1.93
C PRO A 46 18.36 -7.85 1.71
N ILE A 47 19.26 -7.69 2.70
CA ILE A 47 20.64 -8.14 2.66
C ILE A 47 20.93 -8.94 3.92
N VAL A 48 21.33 -10.20 3.76
CA VAL A 48 21.74 -11.10 4.85
C VAL A 48 23.21 -11.44 4.65
N ARG A 49 24.04 -11.17 5.66
CA ARG A 49 25.50 -11.42 5.64
C ARG A 49 25.86 -12.58 6.56
N GLU A 50 25.42 -13.79 6.20
CA GLU A 50 25.74 -15.00 6.96
C GLU A 50 26.60 -15.97 6.15
N PRO A 51 27.87 -16.22 6.55
CA PRO A 51 28.79 -17.08 5.79
C PRO A 51 28.32 -18.54 5.68
N GLY A 52 27.60 -19.05 6.68
CA GLY A 52 27.04 -20.40 6.63
C GLY A 52 25.92 -20.52 5.59
N LEU A 53 25.02 -19.53 5.58
CA LEU A 53 23.93 -19.49 4.62
C LEU A 53 24.41 -19.27 3.19
N PHE A 54 25.38 -18.38 3.01
CA PHE A 54 25.99 -18.14 1.70
C PHE A 54 26.59 -19.42 1.11
N ARG A 55 27.33 -20.19 1.92
CA ARG A 55 27.92 -21.48 1.48
C ARG A 55 26.84 -22.49 1.08
N SER A 56 25.80 -22.64 1.91
CA SER A 56 24.68 -23.54 1.60
C SER A 56 23.97 -23.17 0.29
N LEU A 57 23.68 -21.88 0.07
CA LEU A 57 23.07 -21.42 -1.19
C LEU A 57 23.97 -21.60 -2.42
N LEU A 58 25.28 -21.41 -2.24
CA LEU A 58 26.26 -21.61 -3.31
C LEU A 58 26.36 -23.08 -3.70
N GLU A 59 26.41 -23.99 -2.73
CA GLU A 59 26.39 -25.45 -2.95
C GLU A 59 25.12 -25.85 -3.70
N THR A 60 23.96 -25.38 -3.24
CA THR A 60 22.67 -25.64 -3.92
C THR A 60 22.67 -25.15 -5.36
N HIS A 61 23.14 -23.93 -5.61
CA HIS A 61 23.25 -23.42 -6.97
C HIS A 61 24.19 -24.29 -7.82
N GLN A 62 25.36 -24.66 -7.29
CA GLN A 62 26.33 -25.49 -8.02
C GLN A 62 25.73 -26.85 -8.35
N THR A 63 25.11 -27.53 -7.39
CA THR A 63 24.48 -28.83 -7.61
C THR A 63 23.38 -28.72 -8.66
N LEU A 64 22.44 -27.79 -8.52
CA LEU A 64 21.32 -27.62 -9.47
C LEU A 64 21.75 -27.15 -10.86
N SER A 65 22.92 -26.53 -10.98
CA SER A 65 23.49 -26.13 -12.27
C SER A 65 24.14 -27.27 -13.05
N THR A 66 24.34 -28.43 -12.42
CA THR A 66 24.90 -29.61 -13.09
C THR A 66 23.81 -30.41 -13.78
N ASN A 67 24.07 -30.92 -15.00
CA ASN A 67 23.10 -31.71 -15.77
C ASN A 67 22.95 -33.17 -15.28
N GLN A 68 23.52 -33.54 -14.13
CA GLN A 68 23.61 -34.91 -13.61
C GLN A 68 22.91 -35.08 -12.25
N VAL A 69 21.91 -34.25 -11.96
CA VAL A 69 21.13 -34.33 -10.73
C VAL A 69 19.94 -35.25 -10.93
N SER A 70 19.65 -36.12 -9.95
CA SER A 70 18.47 -36.97 -9.98
C SER A 70 17.19 -36.13 -9.82
N ALA A 71 16.06 -36.61 -10.34
CA ALA A 71 14.78 -35.91 -10.21
C ALA A 71 14.41 -35.62 -8.74
N LEU A 72 14.61 -36.59 -7.85
CA LEU A 72 14.35 -36.42 -6.41
C LEU A 72 15.25 -35.34 -5.78
N ALA A 73 16.50 -35.23 -6.22
CA ALA A 73 17.40 -34.19 -5.73
C ALA A 73 16.99 -32.79 -6.21
N LEU A 74 16.40 -32.66 -7.41
CA LEU A 74 15.81 -31.40 -7.88
C LEU A 74 14.61 -30.98 -7.01
N ASP A 75 13.87 -31.95 -6.46
CA ASP A 75 12.74 -31.68 -5.57
C ASP A 75 13.21 -31.32 -4.14
N CYS A 76 14.13 -32.10 -3.57
CA CYS A 76 14.50 -31.97 -2.16
C CYS A 76 15.50 -30.84 -1.87
N ILE A 77 16.53 -30.67 -2.69
CA ILE A 77 17.63 -29.71 -2.39
C ILE A 77 17.10 -28.26 -2.25
N PRO A 78 16.22 -27.76 -3.15
CA PRO A 78 15.63 -26.45 -2.96
C PRO A 78 14.79 -26.36 -1.67
N LEU A 79 14.03 -27.40 -1.33
CA LEU A 79 13.21 -27.41 -0.11
C LEU A 79 14.08 -27.26 1.14
N ASP A 80 15.11 -28.09 1.29
CA ASP A 80 15.99 -28.09 2.45
C ASP A 80 16.75 -26.76 2.59
N SER A 81 17.24 -26.23 1.48
CA SER A 81 18.04 -25.00 1.46
C SER A 81 17.20 -23.77 1.80
N PHE A 82 16.03 -23.64 1.18
CA PHE A 82 15.18 -22.47 1.37
C PHE A 82 14.40 -22.53 2.68
N GLN A 83 14.00 -23.71 3.17
CA GLN A 83 13.33 -23.82 4.47
C GLN A 83 14.17 -23.20 5.58
N ASN A 84 15.47 -23.49 5.64
CA ASN A 84 16.36 -22.92 6.63
C ASN A 84 16.48 -21.38 6.54
N ILE A 85 16.42 -20.82 5.33
CA ILE A 85 16.39 -19.35 5.12
C ILE A 85 15.09 -18.77 5.65
N LEU A 86 13.98 -19.40 5.30
CA LEU A 86 12.65 -18.92 5.60
C LEU A 86 12.34 -19.02 7.11
N ASP A 87 12.83 -20.07 7.78
CA ASP A 87 12.67 -20.22 9.23
C ASP A 87 13.45 -19.17 10.01
N ARG A 88 14.65 -18.79 9.54
CA ARG A 88 15.53 -17.83 10.25
C ARG A 88 15.30 -16.38 9.88
N HIS A 89 15.00 -16.11 8.62
CA HIS A 89 14.94 -14.75 8.06
C HIS A 89 13.59 -14.41 7.45
N GLY A 90 12.74 -15.41 7.21
CA GLY A 90 11.37 -15.20 6.77
C GLY A 90 10.54 -14.55 7.87
N LYS A 91 9.60 -13.72 7.45
CA LYS A 91 8.53 -13.20 8.28
C LYS A 91 7.21 -13.38 7.55
N PRO A 92 6.10 -13.63 8.26
CA PRO A 92 4.81 -13.46 7.63
C PRO A 92 4.74 -12.01 7.11
N LEU A 93 4.43 -11.84 5.83
CA LEU A 93 3.87 -10.58 5.37
C LEU A 93 2.50 -10.53 6.02
N SER A 94 2.44 -9.95 7.21
CA SER A 94 1.19 -9.61 7.85
C SER A 94 0.44 -8.66 6.91
N THR A 95 -0.45 -9.22 6.08
CA THR A 95 -1.65 -8.52 5.66
C THR A 95 -2.55 -8.45 6.88
N GLU A 96 -2.14 -7.70 7.91
CA GLU A 96 -3.10 -7.06 8.78
C GLU A 96 -3.84 -6.06 7.91
N THR A 97 -4.80 -6.62 7.18
CA THR A 97 -5.86 -5.91 6.52
C THR A 97 -6.77 -5.52 7.67
N HIS A 98 -6.35 -4.56 8.49
CA HIS A 98 -7.22 -3.91 9.44
C HIS A 98 -8.31 -3.24 8.60
N ALA A 99 -9.37 -4.00 8.35
CA ALA A 99 -10.55 -3.51 7.68
C ALA A 99 -11.00 -2.30 8.49
N ILE A 100 -11.21 -1.18 7.80
CA ILE A 100 -11.68 0.01 8.48
C ILE A 100 -13.06 -0.31 9.05
N GLY A 101 -13.12 -0.47 10.37
CA GLY A 101 -14.34 -0.79 11.09
C GLY A 101 -15.31 0.40 11.14
N THR A 102 -16.56 0.12 11.52
CA THR A 102 -17.63 1.12 11.60
C THR A 102 -17.27 2.29 12.52
N GLN A 103 -16.58 2.02 13.62
CA GLN A 103 -16.12 3.05 14.56
C GLN A 103 -15.04 3.95 13.96
N SER A 104 -14.06 3.38 13.24
CA SER A 104 -13.02 4.15 12.55
C SER A 104 -13.62 5.02 11.43
N LEU A 105 -14.61 4.52 10.67
CA LEU A 105 -15.33 5.36 9.69
C LEU A 105 -16.06 6.51 10.35
N LYS A 106 -16.66 6.28 11.52
CA LYS A 106 -17.34 7.32 12.28
C LYS A 106 -16.35 8.39 12.73
N LEU A 107 -15.21 8.01 13.30
CA LEU A 107 -14.14 8.94 13.68
C LEU A 107 -13.63 9.77 12.49
N VAL A 108 -13.39 9.13 11.35
CA VAL A 108 -12.98 9.81 10.12
C VAL A 108 -14.05 10.79 9.66
N ARG A 109 -15.33 10.42 9.71
CA ARG A 109 -16.44 11.31 9.35
C ARG A 109 -16.55 12.49 10.29
N ASP A 110 -16.47 12.27 11.59
CA ASP A 110 -16.59 13.31 12.61
C ASP A 110 -15.43 14.31 12.45
N TYR A 111 -14.20 13.81 12.25
CA TYR A 111 -13.05 14.65 11.94
C TYR A 111 -13.24 15.47 10.66
N VAL A 112 -13.64 14.83 9.56
CA VAL A 112 -13.84 15.54 8.29
C VAL A 112 -14.94 16.60 8.39
N MET A 113 -16.02 16.33 9.12
CA MET A 113 -17.11 17.29 9.31
C MET A 113 -16.71 18.47 10.19
N ALA A 114 -15.85 18.25 11.19
CA ALA A 114 -15.34 19.30 12.07
C ALA A 114 -14.36 20.25 11.37
N TYR A 115 -13.59 19.75 10.39
CA TYR A 115 -12.53 20.49 9.68
C TYR A 115 -12.79 20.63 8.18
N LEU A 116 -14.06 20.62 7.77
CA LEU A 116 -14.48 20.50 6.37
C LEU A 116 -13.94 21.65 5.49
N ASP A 117 -13.77 22.83 6.06
CA ASP A 117 -13.24 24.05 5.46
C ASP A 117 -11.71 24.09 5.36
N GLN A 118 -11.01 23.14 5.99
CA GLN A 118 -9.55 23.11 6.05
C GLN A 118 -8.92 22.16 5.02
N ALA A 119 -7.60 22.27 4.86
CA ALA A 119 -6.81 21.32 4.08
C ALA A 119 -6.62 20.00 4.85
N ILE A 120 -7.44 18.99 4.53
CA ILE A 120 -7.34 17.66 5.12
C ILE A 120 -6.40 16.78 4.27
N ARG A 121 -5.37 16.24 4.92
CA ARG A 121 -4.37 15.37 4.30
C ARG A 121 -4.66 13.90 4.56
N LEU A 122 -4.24 13.04 3.62
CA LEU A 122 -4.38 11.59 3.73
C LEU A 122 -3.69 11.02 4.98
N GLU A 123 -2.53 11.57 5.35
CA GLU A 123 -1.80 11.14 6.55
C GLU A 123 -2.57 11.38 7.84
N GLN A 124 -3.37 12.46 7.92
CA GLN A 124 -4.17 12.76 9.11
C GLN A 124 -5.29 11.73 9.27
N LEU A 125 -5.99 11.40 8.18
CA LEU A 125 -7.07 10.41 8.22
C LEU A 125 -6.56 9.01 8.49
N ALA A 126 -5.39 8.66 7.96
CA ALA A 126 -4.78 7.35 8.19
C ALA A 126 -4.40 7.15 9.67
N LYS A 127 -3.89 8.19 10.33
CA LYS A 127 -3.56 8.19 11.77
C LYS A 127 -4.78 7.96 12.66
N LEU A 128 -5.98 8.44 12.28
CA LEU A 128 -7.21 8.20 13.04
C LEU A 128 -7.61 6.71 13.09
N CYS A 129 -7.06 5.91 12.16
CA CYS A 129 -7.35 4.49 12.03
C CYS A 129 -6.14 3.60 12.36
N ASP A 130 -5.03 4.16 12.84
CA ASP A 130 -3.75 3.46 13.04
C ASP A 130 -3.24 2.74 11.78
N LEU A 131 -3.41 3.36 10.61
CA LEU A 131 -3.00 2.83 9.31
C LEU A 131 -1.93 3.70 8.64
N SER A 132 -1.12 3.09 7.77
CA SER A 132 -0.36 3.87 6.80
C SER A 132 -1.27 4.52 5.75
N PRO A 133 -0.86 5.63 5.09
CA PRO A 133 -1.68 6.30 4.08
C PRO A 133 -2.12 5.39 2.94
N ARG A 134 -1.24 4.47 2.49
CA ARG A 134 -1.54 3.50 1.44
C ARG A 134 -2.58 2.47 1.89
N GLN A 135 -2.44 1.95 3.12
CA GLN A 135 -3.43 1.02 3.69
C GLN A 135 -4.78 1.70 3.85
N PHE A 136 -4.81 2.89 4.45
CA PHE A 136 -6.04 3.66 4.64
C PHE A 136 -6.76 3.92 3.32
N HIS A 137 -6.07 4.42 2.29
CA HIS A 137 -6.69 4.68 0.98
C HIS A 137 -7.35 3.43 0.39
N ARG A 138 -6.64 2.29 0.43
CA ARG A 138 -7.16 1.00 -0.06
C ARG A 138 -8.37 0.53 0.75
N GLN A 139 -8.25 0.48 2.07
CA GLN A 139 -9.31 -0.01 2.96
C GLN A 139 -10.55 0.89 2.93
N PHE A 140 -10.35 2.21 2.90
CA PHE A 140 -11.44 3.17 2.85
C PHE A 140 -12.26 3.01 1.56
N LYS A 141 -11.58 2.85 0.43
CA LYS A 141 -12.24 2.61 -0.86
C LYS A 141 -13.00 1.27 -0.89
N LEU A 142 -12.44 0.22 -0.29
CA LEU A 142 -13.13 -1.06 -0.14
C LEU A 142 -14.38 -0.94 0.75
N ALA A 143 -14.29 -0.22 1.88
CA ALA A 143 -15.38 -0.08 2.83
C ALA A 143 -16.51 0.87 2.35
N THR A 144 -16.17 1.93 1.61
CA THR A 144 -17.13 2.99 1.23
C THR A 144 -17.51 2.99 -0.25
N GLY A 145 -16.79 2.22 -1.08
CA GLY A 145 -16.90 2.27 -2.55
C GLY A 145 -16.25 3.51 -3.20
N MET A 146 -15.71 4.45 -2.41
CA MET A 146 -15.20 5.74 -2.91
C MET A 146 -13.78 6.03 -2.40
N SER A 147 -12.97 6.77 -3.16
CA SER A 147 -11.69 7.24 -2.63
C SER A 147 -11.92 8.29 -1.53
N PRO A 148 -10.99 8.44 -0.55
CA PRO A 148 -11.11 9.46 0.50
C PRO A 148 -11.31 10.87 -0.05
N HIS A 149 -10.63 11.23 -1.16
CA HIS A 149 -10.77 12.53 -1.80
C HIS A 149 -12.17 12.73 -2.41
N ALA A 150 -12.69 11.74 -3.14
CA ALA A 150 -14.03 11.81 -3.72
C ALA A 150 -15.10 11.92 -2.63
N TRP A 151 -14.92 11.19 -1.52
CA TRP A 151 -15.81 11.25 -0.38
C TRP A 151 -15.79 12.61 0.32
N LEU A 152 -14.61 13.20 0.56
CA LEU A 152 -14.49 14.57 1.10
C LEU A 152 -15.21 15.59 0.21
N THR A 153 -14.99 15.54 -1.10
CA THR A 153 -15.66 16.43 -2.06
C THR A 153 -17.18 16.27 -2.00
N ARG A 154 -17.69 15.03 -1.88
CA ARG A 154 -19.12 14.78 -1.71
C ARG A 154 -19.67 15.43 -0.43
N LEU A 155 -19.00 15.26 0.72
CA LEU A 155 -19.46 15.86 1.99
C LEU A 155 -19.45 17.40 1.93
N ARG A 156 -18.44 17.98 1.27
CA ARG A 156 -18.38 19.43 1.00
C ARG A 156 -19.57 19.90 0.19
N LEU A 157 -19.92 19.16 -0.87
CA LEU A 157 -21.07 19.47 -1.72
C LEU A 157 -22.40 19.33 -0.99
N GLU A 158 -22.59 18.27 -0.19
CA GLU A 158 -23.78 18.09 0.65
C GLU A 158 -23.97 19.28 1.62
N LYS A 159 -22.90 19.75 2.27
CA LYS A 159 -22.95 20.95 3.13
C LYS A 159 -23.17 22.24 2.33
N SER A 160 -22.56 22.35 1.16
CA SER A 160 -22.73 23.51 0.27
C SER A 160 -24.19 23.71 -0.13
N MET A 161 -24.91 22.62 -0.41
CA MET A 161 -26.32 22.65 -0.80
C MET A 161 -27.19 23.27 0.31
N ALA A 162 -26.92 22.91 1.57
CA ALA A 162 -27.63 23.47 2.71
C ALA A 162 -27.35 24.98 2.88
N LEU A 163 -26.10 25.40 2.72
CA LEU A 163 -25.71 26.82 2.81
C LEU A 163 -26.29 27.66 1.68
N MET A 164 -26.31 27.11 0.45
CA MET A 164 -26.94 27.77 -0.68
C MET A 164 -28.41 28.03 -0.38
N LYS A 165 -29.19 27.00 -0.02
CA LYS A 165 -30.61 27.12 0.35
C LYS A 165 -30.88 28.11 1.49
N ALA A 166 -29.88 28.36 2.36
CA ALA A 166 -29.94 29.37 3.40
C ALA A 166 -29.60 30.80 2.91
N GLY A 167 -29.53 31.02 1.59
CA GLY A 167 -29.28 32.32 0.96
C GLY A 167 -27.81 32.74 0.88
N LYS A 168 -26.85 31.86 1.19
CA LYS A 168 -25.42 32.21 1.07
C LYS A 168 -24.99 32.30 -0.39
N SER A 169 -24.06 33.22 -0.69
CA SER A 169 -23.51 33.36 -2.04
C SER A 169 -22.55 32.21 -2.36
N ALA A 170 -22.40 31.86 -3.64
CA ALA A 170 -21.49 30.79 -4.07
C ALA A 170 -20.03 31.01 -3.60
N VAL A 171 -19.59 32.27 -3.51
CA VAL A 171 -18.26 32.63 -2.97
C VAL A 171 -18.16 32.31 -1.48
N GLN A 172 -19.16 32.70 -0.68
CA GLN A 172 -19.20 32.40 0.75
C GLN A 172 -19.25 30.89 1.00
N VAL A 173 -20.03 30.17 0.19
CA VAL A 173 -20.17 28.73 0.30
C VAL A 173 -18.86 28.02 -0.04
N ALA A 174 -18.14 28.43 -1.09
CA ALA A 174 -16.85 27.87 -1.45
C ALA A 174 -15.85 27.98 -0.28
N LEU A 175 -15.76 29.17 0.34
CA LEU A 175 -14.89 29.43 1.49
C LEU A 175 -15.29 28.60 2.72
N GLN A 176 -16.57 28.53 3.06
CA GLN A 176 -17.07 27.80 4.25
C GLN A 176 -17.04 26.27 4.11
N THR A 177 -16.84 25.76 2.90
CA THR A 177 -16.78 24.31 2.62
C THR A 177 -15.39 23.86 2.17
N GLY A 178 -14.40 24.75 2.14
CA GLY A 178 -13.00 24.40 1.88
C GLY A 178 -12.68 24.13 0.42
N PHE A 179 -13.48 24.67 -0.52
CA PHE A 179 -13.07 24.76 -1.92
C PHE A 179 -12.06 25.89 -2.08
N TYR A 180 -11.05 25.65 -2.92
CA TYR A 180 -9.99 26.63 -3.22
C TYR A 180 -10.54 27.98 -3.69
N ASP A 181 -11.51 27.94 -4.61
CA ASP A 181 -12.19 29.13 -5.13
C ASP A 181 -13.63 28.80 -5.60
N GLN A 182 -14.35 29.84 -6.01
CA GLN A 182 -15.72 29.74 -6.53
C GLN A 182 -15.78 28.90 -7.83
N ALA A 183 -14.77 28.98 -8.70
CA ALA A 183 -14.79 28.29 -9.99
C ALA A 183 -14.65 26.77 -9.79
N HIS A 184 -13.75 26.35 -8.90
CA HIS A 184 -13.57 24.97 -8.47
C HIS A 184 -14.83 24.43 -7.81
N PHE A 185 -15.44 25.19 -6.90
CA PHE A 185 -16.74 24.86 -6.31
C PHE A 185 -17.82 24.68 -7.39
N SER A 186 -18.00 25.66 -8.29
CA SER A 186 -19.06 25.64 -9.29
C SER A 186 -18.93 24.46 -10.26
N LYS A 187 -17.69 24.12 -10.65
CA LYS A 187 -17.40 22.94 -11.48
C LYS A 187 -17.77 21.66 -10.75
N ALA A 188 -17.32 21.50 -9.50
CA ALA A 188 -17.64 20.33 -8.68
C ALA A 188 -19.16 20.19 -8.44
N PHE A 189 -19.84 21.29 -8.14
CA PHE A 189 -21.27 21.33 -7.91
C PHE A 189 -22.07 20.91 -9.15
N ARG A 190 -21.74 21.48 -10.32
CA ARG A 190 -22.40 21.11 -11.57
C ARG A 190 -22.15 19.66 -11.95
N ASN A 191 -20.96 19.13 -11.70
CA ASN A 191 -20.64 17.73 -12.00
C ASN A 191 -21.49 16.75 -11.16
N VAL A 192 -21.87 17.12 -9.94
CA VAL A 192 -22.65 16.24 -9.05
C VAL A 192 -24.15 16.48 -9.16
N TYR A 193 -24.61 17.72 -9.27
CA TYR A 193 -26.03 18.07 -9.25
C TYR A 193 -26.61 18.40 -10.63
N GLY A 194 -25.80 18.46 -11.69
CA GLY A 194 -26.23 18.76 -13.05
C GLY A 194 -26.61 20.22 -13.33
N VAL A 195 -26.68 21.07 -12.29
CA VAL A 195 -27.05 22.48 -12.39
C VAL A 195 -25.99 23.40 -11.80
N SER A 196 -25.97 24.67 -12.22
CA SER A 196 -25.09 25.69 -11.65
C SER A 196 -25.54 26.07 -10.24
N PRO A 197 -24.62 26.41 -9.30
CA PRO A 197 -24.99 26.97 -8.01
C PRO A 197 -25.91 28.20 -8.11
N SER A 198 -25.77 29.00 -9.17
CA SER A 198 -26.61 30.18 -9.43
C SER A 198 -28.09 29.89 -9.59
N ASN A 199 -28.48 28.62 -9.81
CA ASN A 199 -29.86 28.21 -10.05
C ASN A 199 -30.55 27.64 -8.80
N ILE A 200 -29.84 27.58 -7.67
CA ILE A 200 -30.36 27.04 -6.41
C ILE A 200 -31.07 28.12 -5.58
N ASN A 201 -30.69 29.38 -5.75
CA ASN A 201 -31.20 30.53 -5.02
C ASN A 201 -31.97 31.48 -5.92
#